data_AF-A0A0J6SDL9-F1
#
_entry.id   AF-A0A0J6SDL9-F1
#
_cell.length_a   1.000
_cell.length_b   1.000
_cell.length_c   1.000
_cell.angle_alpha   90.00
_cell.angle_beta   90.00
_cell.angle_gamma   90.00
#
_symmetry.space_group_name_H-M   'P 1'
#
loop_
_entity.id
_entity.type
_entity.pdbx_description
1 polymer ?
#
loop_
_entity_poly.entity_id
_entity_poly.type
_entity_poly.pdbx_seq_one_letter_code
_entity_poly.pdbx_strand_id
1 'polypeptide(L)' 'MTFTCAAAGFFVFACTSPEIQADAARFCQTARPITYSTRDTPETRRQVRAHNARGVAVCGWGRR' A
#
# COMPACT_ATOMS: atom_id res chain seq x y z
N MET A 1 10.21 -3.33 -14.50
CA MET A 1 10.82 -3.29 -13.16
C MET A 1 12.26 -3.74 -13.32
N THR A 2 13.22 -2.87 -13.04
CA THR A 2 14.64 -3.14 -13.23
C THR A 2 15.29 -3.20 -11.86
N PHE A 3 15.95 -4.31 -11.54
CA PHE A 3 16.68 -4.50 -10.30
C PHE A 3 18.15 -4.25 -10.57
N THR A 4 18.76 -3.32 -9.84
CA THR A 4 20.18 -3.02 -9.98
C THR A 4 20.91 -3.70 -8.82
N CYS A 5 21.76 -4.66 -9.14
CA CYS A 5 22.59 -5.36 -8.18
C CYS A 5 24.07 -5.06 -8.47
N ALA A 6 24.82 -4.72 -7.42
CA ALA A 6 26.28 -4.62 -7.49
C ALA A 6 26.87 -6.03 -7.32
N ALA A 7 27.55 -6.53 -8.35
CA ALA A 7 28.21 -7.83 -8.35
C ALA A 7 29.69 -7.68 -8.75
N ALA A 8 30.56 -8.45 -8.09
CA ALA A 8 31.94 -8.67 -8.53
C ALA A 8 32.18 -10.18 -8.60
N GLY A 9 32.31 -10.71 -9.82
CA GLY A 9 32.34 -12.16 -10.06
C GLY A 9 30.99 -12.82 -9.71
N PHE A 10 31.03 -13.89 -8.91
CA PHE A 10 29.84 -14.66 -8.51
C PHE A 10 29.16 -14.17 -7.22
N PHE A 11 29.68 -13.11 -6.59
CA PHE A 11 29.15 -12.58 -5.34
C PHE A 11 28.31 -11.32 -5.59
N VAL A 12 27.06 -11.35 -5.10
CA VAL A 12 26.15 -10.19 -5.09
C VAL A 12 26.26 -9.52 -3.73
N PHE A 13 26.76 -8.28 -3.71
CA PHE A 13 27.04 -7.56 -2.47
C PHE A 13 25.86 -6.72 -1.99
N ALA A 14 25.09 -6.17 -2.92
CA ALA A 14 23.88 -5.41 -2.62
C ALA A 14 22.94 -5.41 -3.82
N CYS A 15 21.64 -5.51 -3.55
CA CYS A 15 20.59 -5.22 -4.52
C CYS A 15 19.72 -4.10 -3.96
N THR A 16 19.47 -3.10 -4.80
CA THR A 16 18.49 -2.06 -4.48
C THR A 16 17.29 -2.26 -5.39
N SER A 17 16.12 -2.45 -4.77
CA SER A 17 14.86 -2.30 -5.49
C SER A 17 14.47 -0.84 -5.37
N PRO A 18 14.06 -0.16 -6.46
CA PRO A 18 13.33 1.08 -6.30
C PRO A 18 12.09 0.75 -5.47
N GLU A 19 12.01 1.32 -4.28
CA GLU A 19 10.79 1.29 -3.49
C GLU A 19 9.79 2.16 -4.24
N ILE A 20 8.71 1.56 -4.76
CA ILE A 20 7.65 2.34 -5.41
C ILE A 20 6.97 3.13 -4.29
N GLN A 21 7.41 4.36 -4.09
CA GLN A 21 6.70 5.31 -3.27
C GLN A 21 5.46 5.72 -4.05
N ALA A 22 4.35 5.04 -3.77
CA ALA A 22 3.06 5.44 -4.31
C ALA A 22 2.75 6.83 -3.78
N ASP A 23 2.67 7.81 -4.68
CA ASP A 23 2.24 9.16 -4.35
C ASP A 23 0.88 9.09 -3.65
N ALA A 24 0.82 9.60 -2.42
CA ALA A 24 -0.40 9.63 -1.62
C ALA A 24 -1.55 10.32 -2.38
N ALA A 25 -1.26 11.35 -3.19
CA ALA A 25 -2.28 12.01 -4.01
C ALA A 25 -2.85 11.06 -5.07
N ARG A 26 -2.00 10.26 -5.72
CA ARG A 26 -2.44 9.24 -6.69
C ARG A 26 -3.20 8.09 -6.02
N PHE A 27 -2.81 7.70 -4.81
CA PHE A 27 -3.56 6.72 -4.02
C PHE A 27 -4.97 7.23 -3.72
N CYS A 28 -5.10 8.46 -3.23
CA CYS A 28 -6.40 9.04 -2.88
C CYS A 28 -7.35 9.23 -4.09
N GLN A 29 -6.79 9.38 -5.30
CA GLN A 29 -7.58 9.47 -6.54
C GLN A 29 -8.12 8.11 -7.01
N THR A 30 -7.41 7.02 -6.72
CA THR A 30 -7.71 5.68 -7.25
C THR A 30 -8.40 4.77 -6.22
N ALA A 31 -8.05 4.90 -4.94
CA ALA A 31 -8.63 4.14 -3.85
C ALA A 31 -9.92 4.80 -3.33
N ARG A 32 -10.77 3.99 -2.67
CA ARG A 32 -12.03 4.43 -2.04
C ARG A 32 -12.25 3.70 -0.71
N PRO A 33 -13.15 4.21 0.16
CA PRO A 33 -13.59 3.48 1.34
C PRO A 33 -14.16 2.11 0.98
N ILE A 34 -13.81 1.10 1.77
CA ILE A 34 -14.32 -0.26 1.60
C ILE A 34 -15.49 -0.45 2.58
N THR A 35 -16.66 -0.85 2.05
CA THR A 35 -17.83 -1.22 2.85
C THR A 35 -17.69 -2.64 3.39
N TYR A 36 -18.27 -2.91 4.57
CA TYR A 36 -18.28 -4.25 5.13
C TYR A 36 -19.25 -5.19 4.41
N SER A 37 -18.90 -6.47 4.40
CA SER A 37 -19.74 -7.57 3.95
C SER A 37 -20.09 -8.50 5.12
N THR A 38 -21.25 -9.14 5.04
CA THR A 38 -21.67 -10.17 6.00
C THR A 38 -20.77 -11.41 5.94
N ARG A 39 -20.05 -11.61 4.83
CA ARG A 39 -19.09 -12.71 4.65
C ARG A 39 -17.69 -12.39 5.16
N ASP A 40 -17.45 -11.17 5.66
CA ASP A 40 -16.11 -10.80 6.11
C ASP A 40 -15.72 -11.57 7.36
N THR A 41 -14.58 -12.25 7.25
CA THR A 41 -13.90 -12.84 8.41
C THR A 41 -13.47 -11.74 9.39
N PRO A 42 -13.19 -12.07 10.66
CA PRO A 42 -12.61 -11.12 11.61
C PRO A 42 -11.32 -10.47 11.10
N GLU A 43 -10.50 -11.24 10.38
CA GLU A 43 -9.27 -10.78 9.73
C GLU A 43 -9.55 -9.72 8.67
N THR A 44 -10.43 -10.04 7.72
CA THR A 44 -10.84 -9.11 6.66
C THR A 44 -11.37 -7.80 7.24
N ARG A 45 -12.22 -7.87 8.28
CA ARG A 45 -12.73 -6.67 8.95
C ARG A 45 -11.61 -5.85 9.61
N ARG A 46 -10.59 -6.48 10.19
CA ARG A 46 -9.43 -5.76 10.74
C ARG A 46 -8.70 -5.00 9.64
N GLN A 47 -8.47 -5.64 8.50
CA GLN A 47 -7.77 -5.02 7.36
C GLN A 47 -8.58 -3.87 6.75
N VAL A 48 -9.88 -4.05 6.55
CA VAL A 48 -10.79 -2.99 6.07
C VAL A 48 -10.79 -1.80 7.02
N ARG A 49 -10.83 -2.03 8.34
CA ARG A 49 -10.70 -0.96 9.34
C ARG A 49 -9.39 -0.19 9.18
N ALA A 50 -8.27 -0.89 9.06
CA ALA A 50 -6.96 -0.27 8.92
C ALA A 50 -6.87 0.57 7.62
N HIS A 51 -7.34 0.04 6.49
CA HIS A 51 -7.39 0.75 5.21
C HIS A 51 -8.24 2.01 5.29
N ASN A 52 -9.48 1.88 5.78
CA ASN A 52 -10.40 3.02 5.89
C ASN A 52 -9.85 4.09 6.84
N ALA A 53 -9.22 3.70 7.96
CA ALA A 53 -8.59 4.65 8.89
C ALA A 53 -7.45 5.44 8.22
N ARG A 54 -6.61 4.78 7.40
CA ARG A 54 -5.58 5.48 6.62
C ARG A 54 -6.18 6.43 5.59
N GLY A 55 -7.25 6.01 4.91
CA GLY A 55 -7.97 6.87 3.97
C GLY A 55 -8.64 8.09 4.63
N VAL A 56 -9.14 7.98 5.86
CA VAL A 56 -9.63 9.12 6.64
C VAL A 56 -8.49 10.09 6.97
N ALA A 57 -7.34 9.56 7.40
CA ALA A 57 -6.19 10.37 7.82
C ALA A 57 -5.52 11.09 6.64
N VAL A 58 -5.32 10.40 5.52
CA VAL A 58 -4.53 10.90 4.38
C VAL A 58 -5.41 11.48 3.27
N CYS A 59 -6.57 10.89 3.01
CA CYS A 59 -7.44 11.26 1.88
C CYS A 59 -8.71 12.01 2.30
N GLY A 60 -8.96 12.21 3.60
CA GLY A 60 -10.14 12.92 4.10
C GLY A 60 -11.48 12.19 3.88
N TRP A 61 -11.46 10.89 3.60
CA TRP A 61 -12.69 10.12 3.36
C TRP A 61 -13.69 10.27 4.51
N GLY A 62 -14.97 10.44 4.17
CA GLY A 62 -16.07 10.54 5.13
C GLY A 62 -16.23 11.91 5.80
N ARG A 63 -15.36 12.89 5.54
CA ARG A 63 -15.60 14.29 5.92
C ARG A 63 -16.57 14.92 4.91
N ARG A 64 -17.65 15.53 5.39
CA ARG A 64 -18.57 16.36 4.58
C ARG A 64 -18.11 17.80 4.58
#